data_AF-A0A821J0X5-F1
#
_entry.id   AF-A0A821J0X5-F1
#
_cell.length_a   1.000
_cell.length_b   1.000
_cell.length_c   1.000
_cell.angle_alpha   90.00
_cell.angle_beta   90.00
_cell.angle_gamma   90.00
#
_symmetry.space_group_name_H-M   'P 1'
#
loop_
_entity.id
_entity.type
_entity.pdbx_description
1 polymer ?
#
loop_
_entity_poly.entity_id
_entity_poly.type
_entity_poly.pdbx_seq_one_letter_code
_entity_poly.pdbx_strand_id
1 'polypeptide(L)'
;LSLLLENVLFLGDIALFFPDVFHRFYDQDQQRRILTSWSYSFAIETEFYDEKSLEILSLMAQELNLIEKSPSFHNPYVFKQKDQQKKQFVSIENQPDQVQKKKSKEKIKKKRESTSLQRRSTLMSRHTICGVIESLNDNCVLDPGDVVIVTLCDITLWDWQRIDFPHIPQRFIVSNVKLDNCDYFPIPFTLYYNAEEIDKNLCYGIRCDILDKDEQVKYSSERFIDVLTDKYPKTNINITVIPSDVPSTTTNDKTDDDD
;
A
#
# COMPACT_ATOMS: atom_id res chain seq x y z
N LEU A 1 19.34 -14.94 15.50
CA LEU A 1 20.10 -13.80 16.05
C LEU A 1 20.61 -12.88 14.93
N SER A 2 21.41 -13.39 13.99
CA SER A 2 21.93 -12.59 12.85
C SER A 2 20.83 -11.84 12.08
N LEU A 3 19.71 -12.49 11.75
CA LEU A 3 18.58 -11.84 11.06
C LEU A 3 17.98 -10.66 11.84
N LEU A 4 17.90 -10.75 13.16
CA LEU A 4 17.37 -9.66 13.99
C LEU A 4 18.31 -8.46 13.95
N LEU A 5 19.62 -8.70 14.05
CA LEU A 5 20.63 -7.64 14.02
C LEU A 5 20.65 -6.93 12.66
N GLU A 6 20.63 -7.71 11.59
CA GLU A 6 20.55 -7.17 10.22
C GLU A 6 19.29 -6.33 10.02
N ASN A 7 18.13 -6.81 10.48
CA ASN A 7 16.86 -6.06 10.38
C ASN A 7 16.89 -4.74 11.15
N VAL A 8 17.53 -4.69 12.33
CA VAL A 8 17.65 -3.46 13.12
C VAL A 8 18.57 -2.47 12.44
N LEU A 9 19.68 -2.93 11.88
CA LEU A 9 20.61 -2.09 11.12
C LEU A 9 19.94 -1.51 9.87
N PHE A 10 19.22 -2.35 9.11
CA PHE A 10 18.45 -1.93 7.94
C PHE A 10 17.36 -0.92 8.29
N LEU A 11 16.68 -1.11 9.42
CA LEU A 11 15.70 -0.14 9.93
C LEU A 11 16.36 1.22 10.23
N GLY A 12 17.58 1.21 10.76
CA GLY A 12 18.37 2.42 11.01
C GLY A 12 18.72 3.17 9.73
N ASP A 13 19.13 2.46 8.67
CA ASP A 13 19.35 3.08 7.37
C ASP A 13 18.07 3.74 6.85
N ILE A 14 16.93 3.06 6.86
CA ILE A 14 15.66 3.65 6.40
C ILE A 14 15.30 4.90 7.21
N ALA A 15 15.43 4.84 8.54
CA ALA A 15 15.12 5.97 9.41
C ALA A 15 16.01 7.19 9.10
N LEU A 16 17.29 6.97 8.76
CA LEU A 16 18.22 8.04 8.43
C LEU A 16 18.06 8.57 7.01
N PHE A 17 17.79 7.71 6.02
CA PHE A 17 17.58 8.12 4.64
C PHE A 17 16.22 8.77 4.40
N PHE A 18 15.18 8.33 5.11
CA PHE A 18 13.80 8.80 4.91
C PHE A 18 13.12 9.19 6.22
N PRO A 19 13.67 10.17 6.97
CA PRO A 19 13.17 10.51 8.30
C PRO A 19 11.69 10.93 8.26
N ASP A 20 11.27 11.72 7.28
CA ASP A 20 9.86 12.16 7.16
C ASP A 20 8.87 11.00 6.98
N VAL A 21 9.25 9.98 6.20
CA VAL A 21 8.41 8.81 5.94
C VAL A 21 8.41 7.90 7.16
N PHE A 22 9.59 7.70 7.74
CA PHE A 22 9.77 6.81 8.88
C PHE A 22 9.06 7.36 10.12
N HIS A 23 9.14 8.65 10.40
CA HIS A 23 8.40 9.29 11.49
C HIS A 23 6.88 9.10 11.34
N ARG A 24 6.33 9.18 10.11
CA ARG A 24 4.90 8.89 9.90
C ARG A 24 4.56 7.44 10.26
N PHE A 25 5.40 6.48 9.91
CA PHE A 25 5.17 5.06 10.22
C PHE A 25 5.36 4.74 11.70
N TYR A 26 6.40 5.32 12.30
CA TYR A 26 6.89 5.07 13.65
C TYR A 26 6.04 5.79 14.72
N ASP A 27 5.68 7.05 14.50
CA ASP A 27 5.00 7.86 15.52
C ASP A 27 3.49 7.54 15.65
N GLN A 28 2.90 6.90 14.63
CA GLN A 28 1.47 6.53 14.59
C GLN A 28 1.09 5.43 15.57
N ASP A 29 2.02 4.53 15.92
CA ASP A 29 1.72 3.31 16.67
C ASP A 29 2.72 3.12 17.81
N GLN A 30 2.21 3.11 19.05
CA GLN A 30 3.01 2.93 20.25
C GLN A 30 3.71 1.57 20.29
N GLN A 31 3.10 0.51 19.75
CA GLN A 31 3.71 -0.83 19.72
C GLN A 31 4.96 -0.84 18.84
N ARG A 32 4.94 -0.11 17.72
CA ARG A 32 6.11 0.05 16.84
C ARG A 32 7.23 0.77 17.56
N ARG A 33 6.92 1.84 18.30
CA ARG A 33 7.93 2.56 19.10
C ARG A 33 8.58 1.68 20.16
N ILE A 34 7.77 0.92 20.90
CA ILE A 34 8.26 -0.01 21.92
C ILE A 34 9.14 -1.09 21.28
N LEU A 35 8.68 -1.69 20.18
CA LEU A 35 9.43 -2.74 19.49
C LEU A 35 10.76 -2.23 18.94
N THR A 36 10.79 -1.06 18.30
CA THR A 36 12.04 -0.47 17.79
C THR A 36 12.98 -0.10 18.92
N SER A 37 12.48 0.47 20.03
CA SER A 37 13.29 0.80 21.21
C SER A 37 13.91 -0.47 21.83
N TRP A 38 13.09 -1.51 22.02
CA TRP A 38 13.58 -2.80 22.51
C TRP A 38 14.61 -3.42 21.56
N SER A 39 14.35 -3.39 20.25
CA SER A 39 15.23 -3.99 19.25
C SER A 39 16.57 -3.26 19.18
N TYR A 40 16.56 -1.94 19.35
CA TYR A 40 17.77 -1.11 19.46
C TYR A 40 18.58 -1.45 20.71
N SER A 41 17.95 -1.49 21.89
CA SER A 41 18.64 -1.84 23.14
C SER A 41 19.23 -3.25 23.07
N PHE A 42 18.44 -4.21 22.58
CA PHE A 42 18.90 -5.58 22.38
C PHE A 42 20.09 -5.64 21.39
N ALA A 43 20.01 -4.91 20.29
CA ALA A 43 21.08 -4.82 19.30
C ALA A 43 22.40 -4.32 19.92
N ILE A 44 22.36 -3.28 20.75
CA ILE A 44 23.55 -2.72 21.40
C ILE A 44 24.13 -3.67 22.44
N GLU A 45 23.28 -4.28 23.27
CA GLU A 45 23.72 -5.19 24.33
C GLU A 45 24.44 -6.43 23.79
N THR A 46 24.16 -6.83 22.55
CA THR A 46 24.77 -8.02 21.96
C THR A 46 26.20 -7.83 21.47
N GLU A 47 26.70 -6.60 21.34
CA GLU A 47 28.08 -6.26 20.94
C GLU A 47 28.58 -6.89 19.61
N PHE A 48 27.67 -7.36 18.74
CA PHE A 48 28.03 -8.01 17.47
C PHE A 48 28.27 -7.05 16.30
N TYR A 49 28.03 -5.75 16.47
CA TYR A 49 28.13 -4.78 15.39
C TYR A 49 29.53 -4.20 15.24
N ASP A 50 29.94 -4.04 13.98
CA ASP A 50 31.11 -3.24 13.62
C ASP A 50 30.92 -1.76 13.98
N GLU A 51 32.02 -1.03 14.10
CA GLU A 51 32.05 0.39 14.46
C GLU A 51 31.15 1.27 13.57
N LYS A 52 31.09 0.98 12.25
CA LYS A 52 30.22 1.68 11.30
C LYS A 52 28.74 1.43 11.55
N SER A 53 28.39 0.19 11.88
CA SER A 53 27.01 -0.19 12.17
C SER A 53 26.54 0.42 13.48
N LEU A 54 27.42 0.49 14.48
CA LEU A 54 27.17 1.22 15.72
C LEU A 54 26.97 2.72 15.48
N GLU A 55 27.75 3.33 14.58
CA GLU A 55 27.56 4.73 14.18
C GLU A 55 26.14 4.96 13.62
N ILE A 56 25.71 4.12 12.67
CA ILE A 56 24.36 4.17 12.08
C ILE A 56 23.28 4.05 13.16
N LEU A 57 23.41 3.07 14.05
CA LEU A 57 22.44 2.86 15.13
C LEU A 57 22.41 4.06 16.11
N SER A 58 23.56 4.65 16.42
CA SER A 58 23.63 5.85 17.28
C SER A 58 22.94 7.06 16.64
N LEU A 59 23.10 7.23 15.32
CA LEU A 59 22.47 8.30 14.56
C LEU A 59 20.96 8.07 14.47
N MET A 60 20.52 6.83 14.22
CA MET A 60 19.10 6.44 14.22
C MET A 60 18.46 6.74 15.57
N ALA A 61 19.12 6.35 16.67
CA ALA A 61 18.61 6.57 18.01
C ALA A 61 18.46 8.06 18.34
N GLN A 62 19.39 8.89 17.87
CA GLN A 62 19.26 10.34 17.96
C GLN A 62 18.10 10.83 17.09
N GLU A 63 17.97 10.43 15.82
CA GLU A 63 16.89 10.86 14.92
C GLU A 63 15.50 10.59 15.53
N LEU A 64 15.29 9.35 16.01
CA LEU A 64 14.04 8.86 16.58
C LEU A 64 13.77 9.33 18.02
N ASN A 65 14.67 10.11 18.61
CA ASN A 65 14.62 10.55 20.01
C ASN A 65 14.58 9.37 21.01
N LEU A 66 15.23 8.26 20.70
CA LEU A 66 15.48 7.17 21.65
C LEU A 66 16.54 7.57 22.68
N ILE A 67 17.49 8.42 22.26
CA ILE A 67 18.53 9.03 23.09
C ILE A 67 18.41 10.55 22.96
N GLU A 68 18.87 11.29 23.97
CA GLU A 68 18.99 12.74 23.92
C GLU A 68 19.81 13.18 22.69
N LYS A 69 19.21 14.02 21.85
CA LYS A 69 19.86 14.59 20.68
C LYS A 69 21.02 15.48 21.12
N SER A 70 22.21 15.25 20.56
CA SER A 70 23.30 16.21 20.77
C SER A 70 22.93 17.57 20.16
N PRO A 71 23.32 18.70 20.77
CA PRO A 71 22.98 20.03 20.27
C PRO A 71 23.58 20.34 18.89
N SER A 72 24.57 19.56 18.45
CA SER A 72 25.17 19.62 17.11
C SER A 72 24.71 18.49 16.19
N PHE A 73 23.67 17.73 16.57
CA PHE A 73 23.18 16.61 15.76
C PHE A 73 22.58 17.13 14.46
N HIS A 74 23.13 16.64 13.35
CA HIS A 74 22.54 16.80 12.03
C HIS A 74 22.66 15.48 11.29
N ASN A 75 21.55 14.95 10.80
CA ASN A 75 21.54 13.70 10.05
C ASN A 75 22.31 13.86 8.71
N PRO A 76 23.48 13.22 8.54
CA PRO A 76 24.33 13.40 7.36
C PRO A 76 23.70 12.81 6.07
N TYR A 77 22.72 11.93 6.20
CA TYR A 77 22.06 11.25 5.08
C TYR A 77 21.03 12.16 4.36
N VAL A 78 20.53 13.19 5.04
CA VAL A 78 19.59 14.18 4.47
C VAL A 78 20.28 15.07 3.42
N PHE A 79 21.54 15.45 3.63
CA PHE A 79 22.28 16.30 2.70
C PHE A 79 22.61 15.61 1.38
N LYS A 80 22.93 14.30 1.41
CA LYS A 80 23.21 13.51 0.20
C LYS A 80 22.04 13.54 -0.79
N GLN A 81 20.80 13.56 -0.30
CA GLN A 81 19.62 13.65 -1.16
C GLN A 81 19.45 15.01 -1.83
N LYS A 82 19.65 16.13 -1.11
CA LYS A 82 19.50 17.47 -1.72
C LYS A 82 20.53 17.73 -2.81
N ASP A 83 21.75 17.21 -2.67
CA ASP A 83 22.78 17.35 -3.70
C ASP A 83 22.60 16.37 -4.87
N GLN A 84 22.06 15.17 -4.62
CA GLN A 84 21.70 14.23 -5.70
C GLN A 84 20.47 14.71 -6.50
N GLN A 85 19.45 15.25 -5.83
CA GLN A 85 18.29 15.86 -6.47
C GLN A 85 18.72 17.09 -7.30
N LYS A 86 19.55 17.98 -6.76
CA LYS A 86 20.09 19.13 -7.53
C LYS A 86 20.86 18.69 -8.78
N LYS A 87 21.65 17.61 -8.72
CA LYS A 87 22.36 17.08 -9.90
C LYS A 87 21.41 16.50 -10.97
N GLN A 88 20.29 15.90 -10.56
CA GLN A 88 19.24 15.44 -11.48
C GLN A 88 18.43 16.59 -12.10
N PHE A 89 18.21 17.69 -11.38
CA PHE A 89 17.49 18.85 -11.94
C PHE A 89 18.33 19.68 -12.92
N VAL A 90 19.65 19.83 -12.69
CA VAL A 90 20.55 20.60 -13.58
C VAL A 90 20.76 19.92 -14.94
N SER A 91 20.56 18.60 -15.04
CA SER A 91 20.67 17.88 -16.31
C SER A 91 19.45 18.03 -17.22
N ILE A 92 18.34 18.61 -16.72
CA ILE A 92 17.09 18.80 -17.47
C ILE A 92 16.96 20.24 -18.03
N GLU A 93 17.75 21.20 -17.54
CA GLU A 93 17.59 22.64 -17.84
C GLU A 93 18.25 23.13 -19.15
N ASN A 94 18.82 22.24 -19.99
CA ASN A 94 19.41 22.60 -21.29
C ASN A 94 18.44 22.45 -22.48
N GLN A 95 17.19 22.91 -22.36
CA GLN A 95 16.33 23.19 -23.52
C GLN A 95 15.58 24.52 -23.32
N PRO A 96 15.64 25.46 -24.29
CA PRO A 96 15.09 26.79 -24.11
C PRO A 96 13.64 26.84 -24.56
N ASP A 97 12.71 27.20 -23.67
CA ASP A 97 11.45 27.85 -24.07
C ASP A 97 10.90 28.72 -22.93
N GLN A 98 11.30 29.99 -22.95
CA GLN A 98 10.77 31.04 -22.09
C GLN A 98 9.83 31.97 -22.86
N VAL A 99 8.52 31.71 -22.87
CA VAL A 99 7.51 32.77 -23.07
C VAL A 99 6.18 32.36 -22.41
N GLN A 100 5.96 32.66 -21.11
CA GLN A 100 4.59 32.78 -20.55
C GLN A 100 4.47 33.34 -19.10
N LYS A 101 5.54 33.85 -18.47
CA LYS A 101 5.53 34.27 -17.05
C LYS A 101 4.88 35.62 -16.72
N LYS A 102 4.23 36.33 -17.66
CA LYS A 102 3.69 37.70 -17.39
C LYS A 102 2.16 37.83 -17.21
N LYS A 103 1.34 36.77 -17.38
CA LYS A 103 -0.13 36.86 -17.18
C LYS A 103 -0.66 36.27 -15.86
N SER A 104 0.20 35.70 -15.00
CA SER A 104 -0.23 34.90 -13.84
C SER A 104 -0.34 35.65 -12.50
N LYS A 105 0.03 36.93 -12.41
CA LYS A 105 0.01 37.66 -11.12
C LYS A 105 -1.36 38.22 -10.71
N GLU A 106 -2.26 38.51 -11.65
CA GLU A 106 -3.58 39.08 -11.35
C GLU A 106 -4.67 38.04 -11.00
N LYS A 107 -4.53 36.79 -11.47
CA LYS A 107 -5.50 35.72 -11.14
C LYS A 107 -5.30 35.11 -9.74
N ILE A 108 -4.19 35.40 -9.06
CA ILE A 108 -3.86 34.85 -7.73
C ILE A 108 -4.69 35.50 -6.61
N LYS A 109 -5.12 36.76 -6.77
CA LYS A 109 -5.82 37.50 -5.70
C LYS A 109 -7.29 37.10 -5.53
N LYS A 110 -7.98 36.75 -6.63
CA LYS A 110 -9.40 36.30 -6.59
C LYS A 110 -9.57 34.82 -6.19
N LYS A 111 -8.49 34.02 -6.16
CA LYS A 111 -8.53 32.58 -5.81
C LYS A 111 -8.44 32.31 -4.30
N ARG A 112 -8.17 33.32 -3.45
CA ARG A 112 -7.98 33.15 -1.99
C ARG A 112 -9.28 33.15 -1.17
N GLU A 113 -10.37 33.75 -1.65
CA GLU A 113 -11.63 33.83 -0.90
C GLU A 113 -12.60 32.67 -1.16
N SER A 114 -12.48 31.97 -2.30
CA SER A 114 -13.34 30.81 -2.59
C SER A 114 -12.83 29.48 -2.01
N THR A 115 -11.67 29.48 -1.36
CA THR A 115 -10.95 28.27 -0.91
C THR A 115 -11.28 27.78 0.51
N SER A 116 -12.18 28.43 1.26
CA SER A 116 -12.49 28.00 2.63
C SER A 116 -13.59 26.93 2.75
N LEU A 117 -14.50 26.80 1.78
CA LEU A 117 -15.69 25.92 1.92
C LEU A 117 -15.81 24.80 0.86
N GLN A 118 -14.91 24.70 -0.12
CA GLN A 118 -14.94 23.67 -1.18
C GLN A 118 -13.84 22.61 -1.05
N ARG A 119 -13.30 22.42 0.16
CA ARG A 119 -12.06 21.65 0.41
C ARG A 119 -12.20 20.12 0.36
N ARG A 120 -13.11 19.54 -0.42
CA ARG A 120 -13.21 18.08 -0.51
C ARG A 120 -13.74 17.47 -1.81
N SER A 121 -13.57 18.15 -2.95
CA SER A 121 -13.63 17.50 -4.26
C SER A 121 -12.39 17.88 -5.05
N THR A 122 -11.25 17.29 -4.66
CA THR A 122 -10.06 17.26 -5.52
C THR A 122 -10.49 16.69 -6.85
N LEU A 123 -10.17 17.39 -7.95
CA LEU A 123 -10.31 16.90 -9.31
C LEU A 123 -9.34 15.73 -9.49
N MET A 124 -9.65 14.58 -8.88
CA MET A 124 -8.92 13.34 -9.06
C MET A 124 -9.18 12.91 -10.51
N SER A 125 -8.11 12.64 -11.27
CA SER A 125 -8.24 11.95 -12.55
C SER A 125 -8.61 10.49 -12.27
N ARG A 126 -9.85 10.27 -11.82
CA ARG A 126 -10.38 8.93 -11.54
C ARG A 126 -10.45 8.17 -12.85
N HIS A 127 -9.59 7.18 -12.98
CA HIS A 127 -9.68 6.19 -14.05
C HIS A 127 -10.50 5.01 -13.53
N THR A 128 -11.14 4.31 -14.45
CA THR A 128 -12.04 3.20 -14.14
C THR A 128 -11.56 1.93 -14.80
N ILE A 129 -11.54 0.85 -14.03
CA ILE A 129 -11.41 -0.50 -14.54
C ILE A 129 -12.79 -1.14 -14.43
N CYS A 130 -13.32 -1.56 -15.58
CA CYS A 130 -14.63 -2.19 -15.67
C CYS A 130 -14.48 -3.62 -16.13
N GLY A 131 -15.36 -4.47 -15.62
CA GLY A 131 -15.35 -5.88 -15.94
C GLY A 131 -16.58 -6.58 -15.40
N VAL A 132 -16.52 -7.89 -15.53
CA VAL A 132 -17.59 -8.80 -15.13
C VAL A 132 -16.98 -9.92 -14.29
N ILE A 133 -17.68 -10.32 -13.25
CA ILE A 133 -17.34 -11.47 -12.43
C ILE A 133 -18.25 -12.62 -12.87
N GLU A 134 -17.65 -13.73 -13.26
CA GLU A 134 -18.32 -14.96 -13.66
C GLU A 134 -18.02 -16.07 -12.67
N SER A 135 -18.98 -16.98 -12.51
CA SER A 135 -18.74 -18.22 -11.79
C SER A 135 -18.19 -19.28 -12.74
N LEU A 136 -17.17 -20.03 -12.30
CA LEU A 136 -16.70 -21.21 -13.06
C LEU A 136 -17.76 -22.33 -13.07
N ASN A 137 -18.59 -22.40 -12.03
CA ASN A 137 -19.56 -23.48 -11.80
C ASN A 137 -20.99 -22.92 -11.78
N ASP A 138 -21.92 -23.58 -12.47
CA ASP A 138 -23.35 -23.21 -12.48
C ASP A 138 -24.04 -23.33 -11.10
N ASN A 139 -23.35 -23.92 -10.11
CA ASN A 139 -23.86 -24.13 -8.75
C ASN A 139 -23.51 -23.01 -7.76
N CYS A 140 -22.91 -21.90 -8.20
CA CYS A 140 -22.63 -20.78 -7.31
C CYS A 140 -23.89 -19.95 -7.05
N VAL A 141 -24.34 -19.96 -5.80
CA VAL A 141 -25.53 -19.25 -5.34
C VAL A 141 -25.10 -18.06 -4.48
N LEU A 142 -25.54 -16.87 -4.87
CA LEU A 142 -25.32 -15.64 -4.11
C LEU A 142 -26.48 -15.44 -3.14
N ASP A 143 -26.15 -15.08 -1.90
CA ASP A 143 -27.16 -14.77 -0.90
C ASP A 143 -27.38 -13.26 -0.77
N PRO A 144 -28.63 -12.82 -0.50
CA PRO A 144 -28.94 -11.48 -0.06
C PRO A 144 -28.06 -11.00 1.09
N GLY A 145 -27.12 -10.11 0.82
CA GLY A 145 -26.18 -9.57 1.83
C GLY A 145 -24.73 -10.00 1.65
N ASP A 146 -24.44 -10.88 0.68
CA ASP A 146 -23.07 -11.16 0.25
C ASP A 146 -22.38 -9.87 -0.21
N VAL A 147 -21.09 -9.73 0.07
CA VAL A 147 -20.29 -8.55 -0.31
C VAL A 147 -19.24 -8.97 -1.32
N VAL A 148 -19.28 -8.36 -2.50
CA VAL A 148 -18.24 -8.51 -3.52
C VAL A 148 -17.15 -7.49 -3.27
N ILE A 149 -15.93 -7.98 -3.10
CA ILE A 149 -14.73 -7.18 -2.92
C ILE A 149 -13.83 -7.40 -4.13
N VAL A 150 -13.65 -6.34 -4.92
CA VAL A 150 -12.69 -6.30 -6.02
C VAL A 150 -11.48 -5.51 -5.57
N THR A 151 -10.32 -6.18 -5.55
CA THR A 151 -9.08 -5.63 -5.04
C THR A 151 -8.05 -5.53 -6.15
N LEU A 152 -7.48 -4.33 -6.32
CA LEU A 152 -6.33 -4.08 -7.18
C LEU A 152 -5.05 -4.05 -6.35
N CYS A 153 -4.09 -4.89 -6.74
CA CYS A 153 -2.83 -5.12 -6.04
C CYS A 153 -1.64 -4.95 -6.98
N ASP A 154 -0.50 -4.57 -6.43
CA ASP A 154 0.80 -4.71 -7.08
C ASP A 154 1.23 -6.19 -7.07
N ILE A 155 1.54 -6.72 -8.25
CA ILE A 155 1.96 -8.11 -8.49
C ILE A 155 3.36 -8.21 -9.12
N THR A 156 4.10 -7.10 -9.20
CA THR A 156 5.39 -6.99 -9.93
C THR A 156 6.47 -7.97 -9.44
N LEU A 157 6.39 -8.42 -8.18
CA LEU A 157 7.36 -9.29 -7.55
C LEU A 157 6.83 -10.71 -7.24
N TRP A 158 5.76 -11.17 -7.89
CA TRP A 158 5.23 -12.52 -7.68
C TRP A 158 6.03 -13.63 -8.38
N ASP A 159 7.35 -13.51 -8.42
CA ASP A 159 8.25 -14.58 -8.86
C ASP A 159 8.78 -15.32 -7.60
N TRP A 160 8.30 -16.54 -7.35
CA TRP A 160 8.60 -17.36 -6.16
C TRP A 160 10.11 -17.65 -5.96
N GLN A 161 10.99 -17.24 -6.88
CA GLN A 161 12.43 -17.44 -6.81
C GLN A 161 13.23 -16.26 -6.23
N ARG A 162 12.61 -15.10 -5.98
CA ARG A 162 13.28 -13.98 -5.27
C ARG A 162 13.01 -14.07 -3.78
N ILE A 163 13.71 -15.00 -3.14
CA ILE A 163 13.90 -15.02 -1.68
C ILE A 163 14.87 -13.90 -1.36
N ASP A 164 14.34 -12.69 -1.17
CA ASP A 164 14.91 -11.59 -0.38
C ASP A 164 13.76 -10.58 -0.27
N PHE A 165 13.37 -10.21 0.96
CA PHE A 165 12.22 -9.36 1.34
C PHE A 165 10.85 -10.05 1.52
N PRO A 166 10.21 -9.89 2.70
CA PRO A 166 8.79 -10.19 2.86
C PRO A 166 7.99 -9.04 2.23
N HIS A 167 7.92 -8.99 0.90
CA HIS A 167 7.04 -8.03 0.22
C HIS A 167 5.60 -8.50 0.34
N ILE A 168 4.98 -8.18 1.49
CA ILE A 168 3.53 -8.09 1.61
C ILE A 168 3.09 -7.02 0.60
N PRO A 169 2.25 -7.34 -0.40
CA PRO A 169 1.79 -6.33 -1.35
C PRO A 169 1.03 -5.24 -0.58
N GLN A 170 1.59 -4.04 -0.54
CA GLN A 170 1.22 -3.00 0.43
C GLN A 170 0.24 -1.94 -0.12
N ARG A 171 -0.33 -2.15 -1.31
CA ARG A 171 -1.26 -1.19 -1.92
C ARG A 171 -2.49 -1.91 -2.45
N PHE A 172 -3.55 -1.83 -1.67
CA PHE A 172 -4.87 -2.31 -2.02
C PHE A 172 -5.73 -1.11 -2.40
N ILE A 173 -6.12 -1.01 -3.67
CA ILE A 173 -7.27 -0.20 -4.04
C ILE A 173 -8.46 -1.14 -4.03
N VAL A 174 -9.38 -0.90 -3.10
CA VAL A 174 -10.50 -1.80 -2.83
C VAL A 174 -11.78 -1.15 -3.33
N SER A 175 -12.54 -1.87 -4.15
CA SER A 175 -13.93 -1.56 -4.46
C SER A 175 -14.82 -2.59 -3.79
N ASN A 176 -15.75 -2.11 -2.97
CA ASN A 176 -16.76 -2.93 -2.32
C ASN A 176 -18.10 -2.70 -2.99
N VAL A 177 -18.75 -3.78 -3.41
CA VAL A 177 -20.12 -3.78 -3.92
C VAL A 177 -20.92 -4.72 -3.04
N LYS A 178 -21.89 -4.17 -2.30
CA LYS A 178 -22.83 -4.98 -1.54
C LYS A 178 -23.89 -5.50 -2.50
N LEU A 179 -24.14 -6.81 -2.49
CA LEU A 179 -25.13 -7.42 -3.38
C LEU A 179 -26.54 -7.26 -2.82
N ASP A 180 -27.47 -6.99 -3.73
CA ASP A 180 -28.91 -6.96 -3.47
C ASP A 180 -29.57 -8.26 -3.94
N ASN A 181 -30.85 -8.48 -3.59
CA ASN A 181 -31.59 -9.73 -3.86
C ASN A 181 -31.71 -10.13 -5.35
N CYS A 182 -31.34 -9.24 -6.27
CA CYS A 182 -31.49 -9.43 -7.71
C CYS A 182 -30.15 -9.66 -8.43
N ASP A 183 -29.04 -9.74 -7.69
CA ASP A 183 -27.73 -9.92 -8.30
C ASP A 183 -27.47 -11.41 -8.56
N TYR A 184 -27.13 -11.73 -9.80
CA TYR A 184 -26.75 -13.06 -10.26
C TYR A 184 -25.50 -12.95 -11.11
N PHE A 185 -24.71 -14.03 -11.17
CA PHE A 185 -23.63 -14.09 -12.15
C PHE A 185 -24.21 -14.02 -13.56
N PRO A 186 -23.63 -13.22 -14.48
CA PRO A 186 -22.45 -12.37 -14.32
C PRO A 186 -22.66 -11.06 -13.53
N ILE A 187 -21.78 -10.75 -12.57
CA ILE A 187 -21.84 -9.51 -11.76
C ILE A 187 -20.95 -8.42 -12.36
N PRO A 188 -21.47 -7.28 -12.81
CA PRO A 188 -20.64 -6.18 -13.30
C PRO A 188 -19.94 -5.45 -12.15
N PHE A 189 -18.69 -5.05 -12.36
CA PHE A 189 -17.95 -4.21 -11.40
C PHE A 189 -17.35 -2.97 -12.07
N THR A 190 -17.16 -1.93 -11.27
CA THR A 190 -16.42 -0.72 -11.67
C THR A 190 -15.48 -0.33 -10.53
N LEU A 191 -14.19 -0.51 -10.75
CA LEU A 191 -13.14 -0.12 -9.81
C LEU A 191 -12.59 1.25 -10.21
N TYR A 192 -12.66 2.21 -9.29
CA TYR A 192 -12.08 3.53 -9.46
C TYR A 192 -10.67 3.56 -8.87
N TYR A 193 -9.70 4.07 -9.64
CA TYR A 193 -8.34 4.25 -9.17
C TYR A 193 -7.79 5.62 -9.58
N ASN A 194 -6.81 6.11 -8.83
CA ASN A 194 -6.11 7.34 -9.15
C ASN A 194 -4.88 7.01 -10.02
N ALA A 195 -4.83 7.52 -11.26
CA ALA A 195 -3.70 7.27 -12.15
C ALA A 195 -2.37 7.87 -11.66
N GLU A 196 -2.41 8.86 -10.77
CA GLU A 196 -1.21 9.42 -10.14
C GLU A 196 -0.61 8.51 -9.07
N GLU A 197 -1.40 7.57 -8.51
CA GLU A 197 -0.95 6.62 -7.48
C GLU A 197 -0.38 5.32 -8.07
N ILE A 198 -0.60 5.11 -9.37
CA ILE A 198 -0.11 3.94 -10.12
C ILE A 198 1.30 4.24 -10.64
N ASP A 199 2.26 3.40 -10.25
CA ASP A 199 3.60 3.44 -10.82
C ASP A 199 3.58 2.78 -12.20
N LYS A 200 4.15 3.47 -13.19
CA LYS A 200 4.18 2.98 -14.58
C LYS A 200 5.17 1.84 -14.81
N ASN A 201 6.07 1.60 -13.85
CA ASN A 201 7.09 0.56 -13.92
C ASN A 201 6.67 -0.74 -13.21
N LEU A 202 5.48 -0.76 -12.59
CA LEU A 202 4.96 -1.88 -11.84
C LEU A 202 3.79 -2.54 -12.59
N CYS A 203 3.63 -3.84 -12.35
CA CYS A 203 2.51 -4.65 -12.83
C CYS A 203 1.44 -4.70 -11.75
N TYR A 204 0.19 -4.37 -12.09
CA TYR A 204 -0.94 -4.51 -11.18
C TYR A 204 -1.91 -5.57 -11.66
N GLY A 205 -2.40 -6.35 -10.70
CA GLY A 205 -3.40 -7.39 -10.90
C GLY A 205 -4.66 -7.14 -10.08
N ILE A 206 -5.79 -7.62 -10.57
CA ILE A 206 -7.06 -7.62 -9.83
C ILE A 206 -7.37 -9.02 -9.31
N ARG A 207 -7.94 -9.08 -8.11
CA ARG A 207 -8.56 -10.26 -7.51
C ARG A 207 -9.97 -9.90 -7.04
N CYS A 208 -10.87 -10.88 -7.07
CA CYS A 208 -12.20 -10.77 -6.50
C CYS A 208 -12.38 -11.79 -5.38
N ASP A 209 -12.97 -11.35 -4.28
CA ASP A 209 -13.40 -12.18 -3.16
C ASP A 209 -14.87 -11.84 -2.84
N ILE A 210 -15.70 -12.86 -2.63
CA ILE A 210 -17.10 -12.71 -2.23
C ILE A 210 -17.21 -13.21 -0.80
N LEU A 211 -17.63 -12.31 0.10
CA LEU A 211 -17.82 -12.59 1.51
C LEU A 211 -19.29 -12.86 1.81
N ASP A 212 -19.55 -13.84 2.67
CA ASP A 212 -20.87 -14.06 3.27
C ASP A 212 -21.14 -13.01 4.38
N LYS A 213 -22.35 -13.02 4.95
CA LYS A 213 -22.80 -12.21 6.10
C LYS A 213 -21.89 -12.31 7.31
N ASP A 214 -21.25 -13.46 7.50
CA ASP A 214 -20.30 -13.72 8.59
C ASP A 214 -18.86 -13.31 8.24
N GLU A 215 -18.68 -12.51 7.18
CA GLU A 215 -17.39 -12.03 6.67
C GLU A 215 -16.42 -13.17 6.28
N GLN A 216 -16.95 -14.37 6.02
CA GLN A 216 -16.18 -15.51 5.53
C GLN A 216 -16.12 -15.49 4.01
N VAL A 217 -14.94 -15.81 3.45
CA VAL A 217 -14.76 -15.91 2.00
C VAL A 217 -15.52 -17.12 1.48
N LYS A 218 -16.62 -16.85 0.79
CA LYS A 218 -17.49 -17.86 0.15
C LYS A 218 -16.98 -18.21 -1.25
N TYR A 219 -16.59 -17.21 -2.03
CA TYR A 219 -15.99 -17.38 -3.35
C TYR A 219 -14.73 -16.52 -3.49
N SER A 220 -13.73 -17.00 -4.24
CA SER A 220 -12.50 -16.25 -4.49
C SER A 220 -11.96 -16.55 -5.89
N SER A 221 -11.27 -15.58 -6.49
CA SER A 221 -10.48 -15.81 -7.71
C SER A 221 -9.20 -16.59 -7.36
N GLU A 222 -8.90 -17.65 -8.11
CA GLU A 222 -7.70 -18.48 -7.94
C GLU A 222 -6.41 -17.68 -8.22
N ARG A 223 -6.48 -16.75 -9.18
CA ARG A 223 -5.30 -16.00 -9.66
C ARG A 223 -5.56 -14.51 -9.72
N PHE A 224 -4.48 -13.75 -9.70
CA PHE A 224 -4.51 -12.34 -10.06
C PHE A 224 -4.60 -12.21 -11.58
N ILE A 225 -5.45 -11.30 -12.04
CA ILE A 225 -5.57 -10.97 -13.45
C ILE A 225 -4.80 -9.69 -13.70
N ASP A 226 -3.76 -9.74 -14.52
CA ASP A 226 -2.96 -8.55 -14.85
C ASP A 226 -3.82 -7.52 -15.59
N VAL A 227 -3.94 -6.32 -15.03
CA VAL A 227 -4.80 -5.26 -15.57
C VAL A 227 -4.04 -4.00 -15.94
N LEU A 228 -2.91 -3.71 -15.31
CA LEU A 228 -2.08 -2.55 -15.62
C LEU A 228 -0.65 -3.04 -15.80
N THR A 229 -0.29 -3.38 -17.04
CA THR A 229 1.07 -3.73 -17.46
C THR A 229 1.50 -2.78 -18.56
N ASP A 230 2.74 -2.28 -18.48
CA ASP A 230 3.39 -1.49 -19.54
C ASP A 230 2.53 -0.35 -20.15
N LYS A 231 1.88 0.44 -19.28
CA LYS A 231 1.15 1.68 -19.59
C LYS A 231 -0.25 1.54 -20.23
N TYR A 232 -0.81 0.33 -20.34
CA TYR A 232 -2.16 0.16 -20.89
C TYR A 232 -3.10 -0.55 -19.90
N PRO A 233 -4.18 0.12 -19.43
CA PRO A 233 -5.22 -0.57 -18.69
C PRO A 233 -5.92 -1.57 -19.62
N LYS A 234 -5.96 -2.84 -19.21
CA LYS A 234 -6.88 -3.79 -19.84
C LYS A 234 -8.30 -3.33 -19.60
N THR A 235 -9.11 -3.41 -20.65
CA THR A 235 -10.54 -3.11 -20.61
C THR A 235 -11.32 -4.41 -20.72
N ASN A 236 -12.55 -4.43 -20.18
CA ASN A 236 -13.44 -5.60 -20.21
C ASN A 236 -12.81 -6.85 -19.57
N ILE A 237 -12.42 -6.71 -18.31
CA ILE A 237 -11.81 -7.81 -17.56
C ILE A 237 -12.90 -8.79 -17.12
N ASN A 238 -12.67 -10.07 -17.39
CA ASN A 238 -13.51 -11.15 -16.88
C ASN A 238 -12.78 -11.81 -15.71
N ILE A 239 -13.39 -11.80 -14.53
CA ILE A 239 -12.86 -12.44 -13.32
C ILE A 239 -13.68 -13.69 -13.04
N THR A 240 -13.02 -14.85 -13.00
CA THR A 240 -13.69 -16.09 -12.64
C THR A 240 -13.50 -16.39 -11.17
N VAL A 241 -14.59 -16.64 -10.44
CA VAL A 241 -14.56 -17.03 -9.03
C VAL A 241 -14.88 -18.51 -8.85
N ILE A 242 -14.24 -19.11 -7.84
CA ILE A 242 -14.45 -20.49 -7.41
C ILE A 242 -14.85 -20.53 -5.93
N PRO A 243 -15.57 -21.57 -5.47
CA PRO A 243 -15.85 -21.79 -4.06
C PRO A 243 -14.54 -21.85 -3.26
N SER A 244 -14.50 -21.15 -2.13
CA SER A 244 -13.37 -21.23 -1.21
C SER A 244 -13.49 -22.51 -0.38
N ASP A 245 -12.47 -23.38 -0.39
CA ASP A 245 -12.44 -24.64 0.37
C ASP A 245 -12.35 -24.46 1.90
N VAL A 246 -12.61 -23.26 2.42
CA VAL A 246 -12.57 -22.99 3.86
C VAL A 246 -13.87 -23.53 4.49
N PRO A 247 -13.80 -24.54 5.37
CA PRO A 247 -15.01 -25.11 5.96
C PRO A 247 -15.67 -24.07 6.86
N SER A 248 -16.87 -23.63 6.45
CA SER A 248 -17.82 -22.88 7.28
C SER A 248 -18.05 -23.63 8.58
N THR A 249 -17.40 -23.18 9.66
CA THR A 249 -17.60 -23.77 10.98
C THR A 249 -18.78 -23.08 11.62
N THR A 250 -19.99 -23.61 11.44
CA THR A 250 -21.15 -23.22 12.26
C THR A 250 -22.14 -24.38 12.39
N THR A 251 -21.97 -25.11 13.50
CA THR A 251 -22.99 -25.66 14.42
C THR A 251 -24.37 -26.09 13.89
N ASN A 252 -24.74 -27.34 14.13
CA ASN A 252 -25.73 -27.75 15.15
C ASN A 252 -26.21 -29.18 14.85
N ASP A 253 -26.00 -30.10 15.79
CA ASP A 253 -27.00 -31.14 16.01
C ASP A 253 -27.23 -31.25 17.52
N LYS A 254 -28.36 -30.67 17.95
CA LYS A 254 -29.01 -31.01 19.20
C LYS A 254 -29.76 -32.30 18.92
N THR A 255 -29.32 -33.40 19.49
CA THR A 255 -30.20 -34.50 19.81
C THR A 255 -30.39 -34.50 21.33
N ASP A 256 -31.51 -33.88 21.71
CA ASP A 256 -32.31 -34.35 22.82
C ASP A 256 -32.60 -35.85 22.57
N ASP A 257 -32.27 -36.72 23.52
CA ASP A 257 -33.02 -37.96 23.73
C ASP A 257 -32.90 -38.31 25.22
N ASP A 258 -34.05 -38.15 25.88
CA ASP A 258 -34.43 -38.79 27.13
C ASP A 258 -34.44 -40.33 26.96
N ASP A 259 -33.72 -41.06 27.81
CA ASP A 259 -34.17 -42.27 28.55
C ASP A 259 -33.02 -42.90 29.38
#